data_AF-A0A452YBI5-F1
#
_entry.id   AF-A0A452YBI5-F1
#
_cell.length_a   1.000
_cell.length_b   1.000
_cell.length_c   1.000
_cell.angle_alpha   90.00
_cell.angle_beta   90.00
_cell.angle_gamma   90.00
#
_symmetry.space_group_name_H-M   'P 1'
#
loop_
_entity.id
_entity.type
_entity.pdbx_description
1 polymer ?
#
loop_
_entity_poly.entity_id
_entity_poly.type
_entity_poly.pdbx_seq_one_letter_code
_entity_poly.pdbx_strand_id
1 'polypeptide(L)'
;NSFCTCDRDHGGFDCSDELVSPNGHIRQSVFLIASNAAAILPAFWALRQKAFAEWILYTSSGISSALYHSCDVGTWCILSFRVLQFLDFWLSFMAVVGTFIYMATIKEASKRAMHTAVFILTAILAATGATRSANIGIVIAIGSFGLLIGWILEFSTARRFVCCSWRINLNVPHRWPNLAALFWNTLEMLNKRF
;
A
#
# COMPACT_ATOMS: atom_id res chain seq x y z
N ASN A 1 34.14 -24.24 -5.48
CA ASN A 1 33.58 -23.35 -4.44
C ASN A 1 32.12 -23.65 -4.22
N SER A 2 31.84 -24.57 -3.31
CA SER A 2 30.50 -24.77 -2.75
C SER A 2 30.23 -23.67 -1.74
N PHE A 3 29.28 -22.79 -2.04
CA PHE A 3 28.72 -21.89 -1.05
C PHE A 3 27.65 -22.65 -0.27
N CYS A 4 27.80 -22.79 1.05
CA CYS A 4 26.71 -23.23 1.90
C CYS A 4 25.66 -22.13 1.94
N THR A 5 24.41 -22.48 1.67
CA THR A 5 23.28 -21.56 1.77
C THR A 5 22.55 -21.92 3.06
N CYS A 6 22.61 -21.05 4.07
CA CYS A 6 21.92 -21.26 5.33
C CYS A 6 20.40 -21.10 5.15
N ASP A 7 19.64 -21.76 6.02
CA ASP A 7 18.21 -21.53 6.14
C ASP A 7 17.95 -20.11 6.69
N ARG A 8 16.77 -19.56 6.43
CA ARG A 8 16.43 -18.14 6.60
C ARG A 8 16.58 -17.62 8.04
N ASP A 9 16.45 -18.52 9.01
CA ASP A 9 16.51 -18.17 10.44
C ASP A 9 17.91 -18.38 11.05
N HIS A 10 18.88 -18.85 10.24
CA HIS A 10 20.21 -19.24 10.68
C HIS A 10 21.31 -18.51 9.90
N GLY A 11 22.32 -18.03 10.63
CA GLY A 11 23.49 -17.32 10.10
C GLY A 11 24.80 -17.92 10.60
N GLY A 12 25.92 -17.26 10.25
CA GLY A 12 27.27 -17.69 10.61
C GLY A 12 27.94 -18.55 9.55
N PHE A 13 29.25 -18.81 9.72
CA PHE A 13 30.04 -19.64 8.78
C PHE A 13 29.54 -21.09 8.71
N ASP A 14 28.88 -21.56 9.77
CA ASP A 14 28.34 -22.91 9.91
C ASP A 14 26.81 -22.92 10.16
N CYS A 15 26.09 -21.87 9.76
CA CYS A 15 24.63 -21.78 9.93
C CYS A 15 24.12 -22.09 11.36
N SER A 16 24.93 -21.85 12.38
CA SER A 16 24.66 -22.23 13.78
C SER A 16 24.15 -21.05 14.62
N ASP A 17 24.25 -19.83 14.10
CA ASP A 17 23.80 -18.64 14.80
C ASP A 17 22.32 -18.40 14.49
N GLU A 18 21.44 -18.57 15.49
CA GLU A 18 20.05 -18.13 15.37
C GLU A 18 20.03 -16.59 15.28
N LEU A 19 19.65 -16.07 14.10
CA LEU A 19 19.68 -14.62 13.84
C LEU A 19 18.64 -13.86 14.67
N VAL A 20 17.53 -14.50 15.05
CA VAL A 20 16.43 -13.94 15.85
C VAL A 20 15.70 -15.06 16.61
N SER A 21 15.38 -14.84 17.89
CA SER A 21 14.58 -15.79 18.70
C SER A 21 13.18 -16.02 18.07
N PRO A 22 12.69 -17.27 17.98
CA PRO A 22 11.40 -17.60 17.35
C PRO A 22 10.19 -16.79 17.87
N ASN A 23 10.18 -16.47 19.17
CA ASN A 23 9.14 -15.65 19.79
C ASN A 23 9.18 -14.17 19.38
N GLY A 24 10.37 -13.65 19.07
CA GLY A 24 10.57 -12.29 18.55
C GLY A 24 10.02 -12.16 17.13
N HIS A 25 10.29 -13.16 16.29
CA HIS A 25 9.81 -13.22 14.90
C HIS A 25 8.28 -13.22 14.82
N ILE A 26 7.62 -14.02 15.66
CA ILE A 26 6.14 -14.08 15.71
C ILE A 26 5.53 -12.74 16.13
N ARG A 27 6.05 -12.10 17.18
CA ARG A 27 5.55 -10.80 17.63
C ARG A 27 5.71 -9.72 16.56
N GLN A 28 6.88 -9.65 15.93
CA GLN A 28 7.15 -8.71 14.85
C GLN A 28 6.16 -8.92 13.69
N SER A 29 5.97 -10.15 13.24
CA SER A 29 5.03 -10.45 12.16
C SER A 29 3.58 -10.13 12.53
N VAL A 30 3.14 -10.40 13.76
CA VAL A 30 1.80 -10.00 14.23
C VAL A 30 1.63 -8.48 14.21
N PHE A 31 2.62 -7.71 14.68
CA PHE A 31 2.58 -6.25 14.60
C PHE A 31 2.57 -5.75 13.15
N LEU A 32 3.35 -6.34 12.24
CA LEU A 32 3.34 -5.96 10.82
C LEU A 32 2.00 -6.29 10.14
N ILE A 33 1.41 -7.46 10.42
CA ILE A 33 0.08 -7.83 9.91
C ILE A 33 -0.98 -6.86 10.45
N ALA A 34 -0.93 -6.52 11.75
CA ALA A 34 -1.83 -5.54 12.34
C ALA A 34 -1.66 -4.15 11.71
N SER A 35 -0.43 -3.75 11.37
CA SER A 35 -0.13 -2.50 10.67
C SER A 35 -0.76 -2.47 9.27
N ASN A 36 -0.78 -3.61 8.57
CA ASN A 36 -1.43 -3.74 7.27
C ASN A 36 -2.96 -3.61 7.33
N ALA A 37 -3.58 -3.72 8.52
CA ALA A 37 -4.99 -3.35 8.69
C ALA A 37 -5.25 -1.87 8.35
N ALA A 38 -4.22 -1.01 8.34
CA ALA A 38 -4.32 0.35 7.84
C ALA A 38 -4.77 0.40 6.36
N ALA A 39 -4.57 -0.66 5.56
CA ALA A 39 -5.07 -0.76 4.19
C ALA A 39 -6.60 -0.93 4.09
N ILE A 40 -7.27 -1.29 5.19
CA ILE A 40 -8.75 -1.44 5.23
C ILE A 40 -9.44 -0.08 5.07
N LEU A 41 -8.91 0.98 5.67
CA LEU A 41 -9.46 2.33 5.57
C LEU A 41 -9.50 2.87 4.13
N PRO A 42 -8.37 2.90 3.37
CA PRO A 42 -8.38 3.34 1.98
C PRO A 42 -9.22 2.41 1.09
N ALA A 43 -9.23 1.10 1.35
CA ALA A 43 -10.10 0.17 0.64
C ALA A 43 -11.60 0.47 0.86
N PHE A 44 -12.02 0.63 2.11
CA PHE A 44 -13.40 0.97 2.45
C PHE A 44 -13.83 2.30 1.80
N TRP A 45 -12.96 3.31 1.88
CA TRP A 45 -13.24 4.62 1.30
C TRP A 45 -13.32 4.57 -0.24
N ALA A 46 -12.42 3.84 -0.90
CA ALA A 46 -12.45 3.61 -2.34
C ALA A 46 -13.76 2.93 -2.78
N LEU A 47 -14.22 1.92 -2.03
CA LEU A 47 -15.48 1.23 -2.31
C LEU A 47 -16.68 2.17 -2.18
N ARG A 48 -16.70 3.04 -1.17
CA ARG A 48 -17.76 4.05 -0.97
C ARG A 48 -17.81 5.06 -2.12
N GLN A 49 -16.65 5.40 -2.69
CA GLN A 49 -16.55 6.28 -3.84
C GLN A 49 -16.75 5.58 -5.20
N LYS A 50 -17.05 4.27 -5.21
CA LYS A 50 -17.15 3.45 -6.44
C LYS A 50 -15.86 3.41 -7.27
N ALA A 51 -14.71 3.63 -6.63
CA ALA A 51 -13.37 3.53 -7.19
C ALA A 51 -12.91 2.07 -7.12
N PHE A 52 -13.45 1.23 -8.01
CA PHE A 52 -13.29 -0.24 -7.94
C PHE A 52 -11.86 -0.71 -8.20
N ALA A 53 -11.11 -0.03 -9.08
CA ALA A 53 -9.74 -0.40 -9.41
C ALA A 53 -8.82 -0.22 -8.19
N GLU A 54 -8.96 0.92 -7.52
CA GLU A 54 -8.23 1.29 -6.31
C GLU A 54 -8.64 0.37 -5.14
N TRP A 55 -9.93 0.07 -5.01
CA TRP A 55 -10.41 -0.89 -4.01
C TRP A 55 -9.78 -2.27 -4.18
N ILE A 56 -9.80 -2.84 -5.40
CA ILE A 56 -9.16 -4.14 -5.68
C ILE A 56 -7.67 -4.07 -5.34
N LEU A 57 -7.01 -2.97 -5.69
CA LEU A 57 -5.60 -2.80 -5.48
C LEU A 57 -5.23 -2.74 -3.99
N TYR A 58 -5.92 -1.92 -3.18
CA TYR A 58 -5.65 -1.83 -1.74
C TYR A 58 -5.97 -3.13 -1.00
N THR A 59 -7.08 -3.79 -1.37
CA THR A 59 -7.45 -5.08 -0.76
C THR A 59 -6.46 -6.18 -1.13
N SER A 60 -6.04 -6.26 -2.39
CA SER A 60 -5.03 -7.24 -2.83
C SER A 60 -3.69 -6.99 -2.14
N SER A 61 -3.27 -5.73 -1.99
CA SER A 61 -2.06 -5.35 -1.24
C SER A 61 -2.13 -5.85 0.20
N GLY A 62 -3.21 -5.54 0.92
CA GLY A 62 -3.36 -5.98 2.32
C GLY A 62 -3.41 -7.50 2.47
N ILE A 63 -4.12 -8.21 1.58
CA ILE A 63 -4.22 -9.67 1.60
C ILE A 63 -2.85 -10.31 1.30
N SER A 64 -2.14 -9.85 0.27
CA SER A 64 -0.82 -10.38 -0.08
C SER A 64 0.20 -10.18 1.05
N SER A 65 0.18 -9.02 1.70
CA SER A 65 1.03 -8.73 2.86
C SER A 65 0.72 -9.63 4.05
N ALA A 66 -0.57 -9.82 4.36
CA ALA A 66 -0.99 -10.71 5.44
C ALA A 66 -0.57 -12.17 5.18
N LEU A 67 -0.77 -12.66 3.95
CA LEU A 67 -0.38 -14.02 3.55
C LEU A 67 1.14 -14.20 3.54
N TYR A 68 1.89 -13.17 3.13
CA TYR A 68 3.35 -13.18 3.16
C TYR A 68 3.85 -13.30 4.60
N HIS A 69 3.40 -12.44 5.51
CA HIS A 69 3.84 -12.45 6.90
C HIS A 69 3.34 -13.67 7.70
N SER A 70 2.18 -14.24 7.35
CA SER A 70 1.73 -15.51 7.96
C SER A 70 2.58 -16.70 7.48
N CYS A 71 2.99 -16.67 6.21
CA CYS A 71 3.91 -17.66 5.64
C CYS A 71 5.32 -17.54 6.25
N ASP A 72 5.75 -16.31 6.56
CA ASP A 72 7.06 -16.01 7.15
C ASP A 72 7.26 -16.63 8.54
N VAL A 73 6.20 -16.76 9.33
CA VAL A 73 6.23 -17.37 10.68
C VAL A 73 6.01 -18.89 10.68
N GLY A 74 6.01 -19.54 9.51
CA GLY A 74 5.93 -21.00 9.39
C GLY A 74 4.56 -21.61 9.68
N THR A 75 3.49 -20.82 9.72
CA THR A 75 2.14 -21.33 10.05
C THR A 75 1.52 -22.13 8.91
N TRP A 76 1.51 -21.59 7.68
CA TRP A 76 1.09 -22.24 6.43
C TRP A 76 1.27 -21.27 5.25
N CYS A 77 1.62 -21.76 4.05
CA CYS A 77 1.81 -20.94 2.86
C CYS A 77 0.90 -21.41 1.71
N ILE A 78 0.01 -20.52 1.23
CA ILE A 78 -0.90 -20.80 0.11
C ILE A 78 -0.18 -20.81 -1.25
N LEU A 79 0.84 -19.96 -1.39
CA LEU A 79 1.72 -19.85 -2.56
C LEU A 79 3.17 -19.96 -2.12
N SER A 80 4.10 -20.10 -3.07
CA SER A 80 5.52 -20.08 -2.75
C SER A 80 5.92 -18.74 -2.12
N PHE A 81 6.83 -18.81 -1.13
CA PHE A 81 7.30 -17.64 -0.39
C PHE A 81 7.78 -16.51 -1.30
N ARG A 82 8.53 -16.85 -2.35
CA ARG A 82 9.03 -15.90 -3.35
C ARG A 82 7.92 -15.15 -4.09
N VAL A 83 6.79 -15.81 -4.37
CA VAL A 83 5.65 -15.19 -5.03
C VAL A 83 4.88 -14.28 -4.08
N LEU A 84 4.68 -14.71 -2.83
CA LEU A 84 4.04 -13.88 -1.81
C LEU A 84 4.86 -12.61 -1.51
N GLN A 85 6.18 -12.76 -1.38
CA GLN A 85 7.10 -11.63 -1.23
C GLN A 85 7.01 -10.67 -2.43
N PHE A 86 7.01 -11.21 -3.66
CA PHE A 86 6.85 -10.40 -4.86
C PHE A 86 5.53 -9.63 -4.85
N LEU A 87 4.42 -10.30 -4.53
CA LEU A 87 3.08 -9.70 -4.53
C LEU A 87 2.98 -8.58 -3.50
N ASP A 88 3.47 -8.81 -2.28
CA ASP A 88 3.47 -7.83 -1.20
C ASP A 88 4.21 -6.54 -1.58
N PHE A 89 5.44 -6.67 -2.08
CA PHE A 89 6.23 -5.51 -2.51
C PHE A 89 5.62 -4.79 -3.72
N TRP A 90 5.21 -5.54 -4.75
CA TRP A 90 4.72 -4.96 -5.99
C TRP A 90 3.34 -4.30 -5.81
N LEU A 91 2.41 -4.93 -5.09
CA LEU A 91 1.09 -4.34 -4.81
C LEU A 91 1.18 -3.13 -3.88
N SER A 92 2.06 -3.16 -2.88
CA SER A 92 2.31 -2.00 -2.02
C SER A 92 2.85 -0.80 -2.81
N PHE A 93 3.76 -1.05 -3.76
CA PHE A 93 4.24 0.00 -4.66
C PHE A 93 3.12 0.55 -5.57
N MET A 94 2.33 -0.35 -6.16
CA MET A 94 1.18 0.02 -6.99
C MET A 94 0.11 0.77 -6.19
N ALA A 95 -0.01 0.54 -4.87
CA ALA A 95 -0.93 1.27 -3.99
C ALA A 95 -0.52 2.73 -3.85
N VAL A 96 0.76 2.97 -3.63
CA VAL A 96 1.30 4.33 -3.53
C VAL A 96 1.13 5.06 -4.86
N VAL A 97 1.62 4.49 -5.97
CA VAL A 97 1.53 5.15 -7.28
C VAL A 97 0.07 5.29 -7.74
N GLY A 98 -0.76 4.29 -7.48
CA GLY A 98 -2.17 4.32 -7.82
C GLY A 98 -2.94 5.40 -7.07
N THR A 99 -2.61 5.65 -5.81
CA THR A 99 -3.16 6.78 -5.04
C THR A 99 -2.81 8.11 -5.69
N PHE A 100 -1.55 8.30 -6.13
CA PHE A 100 -1.13 9.52 -6.80
C PHE A 100 -1.83 9.74 -8.14
N ILE A 101 -1.97 8.70 -8.95
CA ILE A 101 -2.69 8.78 -10.23
C ILE A 101 -4.17 9.09 -9.98
N TYR A 102 -4.78 8.48 -8.96
CA TYR A 102 -6.15 8.73 -8.57
C TYR A 102 -6.37 10.20 -8.19
N MET A 103 -5.50 10.78 -7.35
CA MET A 103 -5.56 12.18 -6.91
C MET A 103 -5.21 13.19 -8.01
N ALA A 104 -4.47 12.79 -9.05
CA ALA A 104 -4.07 13.69 -10.12
C ALA A 104 -5.29 14.26 -10.87
N THR A 105 -5.29 15.57 -11.14
CA THR A 105 -6.35 16.25 -11.90
C THR A 105 -6.12 16.08 -13.41
N ILE A 106 -6.14 14.83 -13.88
CA ILE A 106 -5.90 14.42 -15.26
C ILE A 106 -7.16 13.75 -15.82
N LYS A 107 -7.34 13.77 -17.14
CA LYS A 107 -8.45 13.06 -17.82
C LYS A 107 -8.43 11.56 -17.48
N GLU A 108 -9.62 10.99 -17.27
CA GLU A 108 -9.82 9.59 -16.89
C GLU A 108 -9.16 8.59 -17.87
N ALA A 109 -9.22 8.88 -19.18
CA ALA A 109 -8.56 8.06 -20.19
C ALA A 109 -7.03 8.00 -20.00
N SER A 110 -6.42 9.13 -19.66
CA SER A 110 -4.98 9.21 -19.38
C SER A 110 -4.63 8.55 -18.04
N LYS A 111 -5.50 8.65 -17.02
CA LYS A 111 -5.31 7.90 -15.75
C LYS A 111 -5.23 6.41 -15.99
N ARG A 112 -6.18 5.86 -16.76
CA ARG A 112 -6.18 4.44 -17.14
C ARG A 112 -4.92 4.05 -17.89
N ALA A 113 -4.50 4.86 -18.87
CA ALA A 113 -3.27 4.61 -19.62
C ALA A 113 -2.03 4.61 -18.71
N MET A 114 -1.92 5.58 -17.80
CA MET A 114 -0.81 5.66 -16.84
C MET A 114 -0.81 4.48 -15.87
N HIS A 115 -1.97 4.09 -15.33
CA HIS A 115 -2.10 2.92 -14.46
C HIS A 115 -1.60 1.66 -15.16
N THR A 116 -2.08 1.39 -16.38
CA THR A 116 -1.68 0.21 -17.14
C THR A 116 -0.19 0.24 -17.49
N ALA A 117 0.35 1.40 -17.89
CA ALA A 117 1.76 1.54 -18.22
C ALA A 117 2.66 1.29 -17.00
N VAL A 118 2.36 1.93 -15.86
CA VAL A 118 3.10 1.72 -14.60
C VAL A 118 2.99 0.26 -14.18
N PHE A 119 1.80 -0.34 -14.23
CA PHE A 119 1.56 -1.73 -13.86
C PHE A 119 2.44 -2.70 -14.66
N ILE A 120 2.50 -2.54 -15.99
CA ILE A 120 3.33 -3.40 -16.85
C ILE A 120 4.81 -3.21 -16.54
N LEU A 121 5.27 -1.95 -16.44
CA LEU A 121 6.67 -1.64 -16.17
C LEU A 121 7.12 -2.19 -14.81
N THR A 122 6.33 -1.98 -13.76
CA THR A 122 6.66 -2.44 -12.41
C THR A 122 6.57 -3.96 -12.29
N ALA A 123 5.65 -4.61 -13.00
CA ALA A 123 5.56 -6.07 -13.03
C ALA A 123 6.81 -6.69 -13.68
N ILE A 124 7.26 -6.14 -14.81
CA ILE A 124 8.49 -6.61 -15.48
C ILE A 124 9.71 -6.39 -14.58
N LEU A 125 9.82 -5.22 -13.94
CA LEU A 125 10.92 -4.93 -13.01
C LEU A 125 10.94 -5.87 -11.81
N ALA A 126 9.77 -6.16 -11.25
CA ALA A 126 9.67 -7.05 -10.11
C ALA A 126 9.92 -8.53 -10.53
N ALA A 127 9.51 -8.94 -11.73
CA ALA A 127 9.68 -10.32 -12.24
C ALA A 127 11.12 -10.61 -12.69
N THR A 128 11.83 -9.62 -13.22
CA THR A 128 13.25 -9.75 -13.65
C THR A 128 14.25 -9.76 -12.47
N GLY A 129 13.74 -9.72 -11.24
CA GLY A 129 14.53 -9.89 -10.01
C GLY A 129 14.37 -8.69 -9.07
N ALA A 130 13.29 -8.69 -8.28
CA ALA A 130 13.02 -7.65 -7.29
C ALA A 130 14.17 -7.43 -6.28
N THR A 131 15.00 -8.44 -6.02
CA THR A 131 16.10 -8.40 -5.04
C THR A 131 17.46 -8.04 -5.64
N ARG A 132 17.55 -7.89 -6.97
CA ARG A 132 18.76 -7.37 -7.60
C ARG A 132 18.85 -5.88 -7.27
N SER A 133 19.93 -5.45 -6.62
CA SER A 133 20.14 -4.08 -6.14
C SER A 133 19.82 -2.99 -7.18
N ALA A 134 20.08 -3.26 -8.46
CA ALA A 134 19.72 -2.38 -9.57
C ALA A 134 18.20 -2.16 -9.73
N ASN A 135 17.39 -3.21 -9.61
CA ASN A 135 15.94 -3.14 -9.77
C ASN A 135 15.28 -2.44 -8.57
N ILE A 136 15.83 -2.65 -7.36
CA ILE A 136 15.43 -1.91 -6.15
C ILE A 136 15.63 -0.40 -6.37
N GLY A 137 16.79 0.00 -6.91
CA GLY A 137 17.07 1.41 -7.23
C GLY A 137 16.06 2.01 -8.20
N ILE A 138 15.67 1.26 -9.25
CA ILE A 138 14.67 1.72 -10.22
C ILE A 138 13.29 1.88 -9.58
N VAL A 139 12.84 0.92 -8.76
CA VAL A 139 11.54 0.99 -8.07
C VAL A 139 11.51 2.19 -7.10
N ILE A 140 12.58 2.40 -6.33
CA ILE A 140 12.71 3.58 -5.45
C ILE A 140 12.69 4.87 -6.27
N ALA A 141 13.36 4.92 -7.42
CA ALA A 141 13.37 6.09 -8.30
C ALA A 141 11.98 6.41 -8.85
N ILE A 142 11.22 5.40 -9.30
CA ILE A 142 9.85 5.60 -9.80
C ILE A 142 8.93 6.05 -8.66
N GLY A 143 9.06 5.45 -7.47
CA GLY A 143 8.25 5.81 -6.29
C GLY A 143 8.53 7.24 -5.81
N SER A 144 9.80 7.61 -5.68
CA SER A 144 10.21 8.97 -5.31
C SER A 144 9.80 10.00 -6.36
N PHE A 145 9.86 9.66 -7.66
CA PHE A 145 9.35 10.51 -8.72
C PHE A 145 7.82 10.71 -8.63
N GLY A 146 7.06 9.64 -8.38
CA GLY A 146 5.62 9.71 -8.16
C GLY A 146 5.25 10.58 -6.95
N LEU A 147 5.95 10.41 -5.83
CA LEU A 147 5.81 11.22 -4.62
C LEU A 147 6.13 12.70 -4.89
N LEU A 148 7.21 12.97 -5.62
CA LEU A 148 7.64 14.32 -5.98
C LEU A 148 6.62 15.01 -6.90
N ILE A 149 6.06 14.29 -7.87
CA ILE A 149 4.96 14.80 -8.72
C ILE A 149 3.73 15.09 -7.86
N GLY A 150 3.32 14.16 -6.99
CA GLY A 150 2.17 14.34 -6.10
C GLY A 150 2.32 15.58 -5.22
N TRP A 151 3.50 15.73 -4.61
CA TRP A 151 3.83 16.88 -3.79
C TRP A 151 3.85 18.19 -4.59
N ILE A 152 4.39 18.21 -5.81
CA ILE A 152 4.37 19.38 -6.68
C ILE A 152 2.93 19.76 -7.06
N LEU A 153 2.08 18.77 -7.38
CA LEU A 153 0.67 19.00 -7.71
C LEU A 153 -0.08 19.59 -6.52
N GLU A 154 0.06 19.01 -5.34
CA GLU A 154 -0.57 19.52 -4.11
C GLU A 154 -0.05 20.90 -3.71
N PHE A 155 1.26 21.13 -3.83
CA PHE A 155 1.84 22.45 -3.59
C PHE A 155 1.38 23.48 -4.63
N SER A 156 1.14 23.08 -5.87
CA SER A 156 0.60 23.95 -6.92
C SER A 156 -0.87 24.29 -6.69
N THR A 157 -1.71 23.33 -6.26
CA THR A 157 -3.10 23.57 -5.92
C THR A 157 -3.23 24.40 -4.66
N ALA A 158 -2.44 24.12 -3.61
CA ALA A 158 -2.37 24.94 -2.41
C ALA A 158 -1.99 26.40 -2.73
N ARG A 159 -0.98 26.64 -3.58
CA ARG A 159 -0.63 28.00 -4.04
C ARG A 159 -1.74 28.64 -4.89
N ARG A 160 -2.43 27.87 -5.74
CA ARG A 160 -3.58 28.36 -6.52
C ARG A 160 -4.74 28.77 -5.60
N PHE A 161 -4.99 28.02 -4.52
CA PHE A 161 -5.96 28.37 -3.49
C PHE A 161 -5.55 29.60 -2.68
N VAL A 162 -4.29 29.74 -2.27
CA VAL A 162 -3.79 30.95 -1.58
C VAL A 162 -3.94 32.20 -2.47
N CYS A 163 -3.67 32.08 -3.78
CA CYS A 163 -3.85 33.18 -4.73
C CYS A 163 -5.34 33.50 -5.01
N CYS A 164 -6.22 32.49 -5.09
CA CYS A 164 -7.67 32.69 -5.24
C CYS A 164 -8.37 33.14 -3.95
N SER A 165 -7.82 32.82 -2.77
CA SER A 165 -8.41 33.16 -1.46
C SER A 165 -8.40 34.66 -1.18
N TRP A 166 -7.55 35.45 -1.85
CA TRP A 166 -7.63 36.91 -1.77
C TRP A 166 -8.91 37.47 -2.39
N ARG A 167 -9.62 36.70 -3.25
CA ARG A 167 -10.67 37.24 -4.11
C ARG A 167 -12.07 36.63 -3.95
N ILE A 168 -12.34 35.84 -2.91
CA ILE A 168 -13.69 35.33 -2.64
C ILE A 168 -14.12 35.62 -1.20
N ASN A 169 -15.18 36.42 -1.12
CA ASN A 169 -15.83 36.96 0.07
C ASN A 169 -16.24 35.87 1.10
N LEU A 170 -16.16 36.25 2.38
CA LEU A 170 -16.59 35.51 3.57
C LEU A 170 -18.09 35.18 3.52
N ASN A 171 -18.45 33.93 3.23
CA ASN A 171 -19.59 33.27 3.87
C ASN A 171 -19.50 31.75 3.72
N VAL A 172 -18.91 31.07 4.72
CA VAL A 172 -18.94 29.60 4.82
C VAL A 172 -20.02 29.24 5.86
N PRO A 173 -21.08 28.51 5.49
CA PRO A 173 -22.01 27.99 6.48
C PRO A 173 -21.34 26.85 7.27
N HIS A 174 -21.27 27.05 8.58
CA HIS A 174 -20.71 26.11 9.55
C HIS A 174 -21.63 24.89 9.69
N ARG A 175 -21.34 23.78 9.01
CA ARG A 175 -21.99 22.49 9.32
C ARG A 175 -21.09 21.29 9.03
N TRP A 176 -20.26 20.95 10.00
CA TRP A 176 -19.62 19.63 10.08
C TRP A 176 -20.64 18.64 10.69
N PRO A 177 -20.95 17.51 10.04
CA PRO A 177 -21.70 16.45 10.70
C PRO A 177 -20.77 15.71 11.67
N ASN A 178 -21.18 15.62 12.94
CA ASN A 178 -20.46 14.90 13.98
C ASN A 178 -20.30 13.42 13.59
N LEU A 179 -19.06 12.99 13.33
CA LEU A 179 -18.67 11.61 13.02
C LEU A 179 -19.19 10.60 14.06
N ALA A 180 -19.30 11.01 15.32
CA ALA A 180 -19.90 10.20 16.38
C ALA A 180 -21.37 9.84 16.09
N ALA A 181 -22.17 10.77 15.56
CA ALA A 181 -23.59 10.52 15.27
C ALA A 181 -23.77 9.56 14.08
N LEU A 182 -22.88 9.61 13.08
CA LEU A 182 -22.89 8.66 11.98
C LEU A 182 -22.59 7.24 12.46
N PHE A 183 -21.65 7.10 13.41
CA PHE A 183 -21.27 5.83 14.00
C PHE A 183 -22.41 5.20 14.83
N TRP A 184 -23.08 6.00 15.66
CA TRP A 184 -24.24 5.53 16.45
C TRP A 184 -25.40 5.06 15.56
N ASN A 185 -25.71 5.81 14.49
CA ASN A 185 -26.78 5.44 13.57
C ASN A 185 -26.47 4.14 12.78
N THR A 186 -25.20 3.89 12.46
CA THR A 186 -24.80 2.63 11.82
C THR A 186 -24.90 1.43 12.76
N LEU A 187 -24.61 1.63 14.05
CA LEU A 187 -24.69 0.58 15.06
C LEU A 187 -26.16 0.20 15.35
N GLU A 188 -27.05 1.19 15.38
CA GLU A 188 -28.47 0.97 15.61
C GLU A 188 -29.17 0.27 14.42
N MET A 189 -28.73 0.54 13.19
CA MET A 189 -29.21 -0.18 12.00
C MET A 189 -28.77 -1.65 11.96
N LEU A 190 -27.60 -1.99 12.52
CA LEU A 190 -27.13 -3.37 12.61
C LEU A 190 -27.89 -4.16 13.69
N ASN A 191 -28.25 -3.50 14.79
CA ASN A 191 -28.98 -4.13 15.90
C ASN A 191 -30.48 -4.33 15.62
N LYS A 192 -31.03 -3.72 14.56
CA LYS A 192 -32.41 -3.96 14.10
C LYS A 192 -32.53 -5.07 13.05
N ARG A 193 -31.40 -5.63 12.60
CA ARG A 193 -31.37 -6.64 11.51
C ARG A 193 -31.00 -8.05 11.99
N PHE A 194 -30.80 -8.22 13.29
CA PHE A 194 -30.76 -9.49 14.03
C PHE A 194 -31.75 -9.40 15.20
#